data_AF-A0A963S2Y0-F1
#
_entry.id   AF-A0A963S2Y0-F1
#
_cell.length_a   1.000
_cell.length_b   1.000
_cell.length_c   1.000
_cell.angle_alpha   90.00
_cell.angle_beta   90.00
_cell.angle_gamma   90.00
#
_symmetry.space_group_name_H-M   'P 1'
#
loop_
_entity.id
_entity.type
_entity.pdbx_description
1 polymer ?
#
loop_
_entity_poly.entity_id
_entity_poly.type
_entity_poly.pdbx_seq_one_letter_code
_entity_poly.pdbx_strand_id
1 'polypeptide(L)' 'MTAYRFRSSRPHEWIMPRPHVDAHQRFLTYGPVQPMDRPSFWDRLLGRR' A
#
# COMPACT_ATOMS: atom_id res chain seq x y z
N MET A 1 10.94 9.55 -40.83
CA MET A 1 10.08 9.49 -39.63
C MET A 1 10.98 9.42 -38.41
N THR A 2 11.02 10.45 -37.57
CA THR A 2 11.80 10.45 -36.33
C THR A 2 11.05 9.65 -35.27
N ALA A 3 11.68 8.60 -34.72
CA ALA A 3 11.09 7.77 -33.70
C ALA A 3 10.91 8.59 -32.40
N TYR A 4 9.66 8.86 -32.01
CA TYR A 4 9.35 9.55 -30.76
C TYR A 4 9.65 8.61 -29.58
N ARG A 5 10.75 8.86 -28.86
CA ARG A 5 11.06 8.12 -27.63
C ARG A 5 10.32 8.77 -26.47
N PHE A 6 9.26 8.14 -26.00
CA PHE A 6 8.61 8.51 -24.74
C PHE A 6 9.55 8.16 -23.58
N ARG A 7 10.21 9.18 -23.02
CA ARG A 7 11.04 9.02 -21.83
C ARG A 7 10.15 9.18 -20.60
N SER A 8 9.73 8.05 -20.03
CA SER A 8 8.99 8.06 -18.76
C SER A 8 9.96 8.39 -17.61
N SER A 9 9.51 9.19 -16.65
CA SER A 9 10.18 9.37 -15.37
C SER A 9 9.90 8.23 -14.38
N ARG A 10 9.05 7.27 -14.75
CA ARG A 10 8.69 6.12 -13.91
C ARG A 10 9.95 5.33 -13.56
N PRO A 11 10.13 4.92 -12.29
CA PRO A 11 11.23 4.07 -11.89
C PRO A 11 11.25 2.77 -12.69
N HIS A 12 12.44 2.19 -12.87
CA HIS A 12 12.57 0.90 -13.53
C HIS A 12 11.88 -0.19 -12.70
N GLU A 13 11.23 -1.15 -13.37
CA GLU A 13 10.35 -2.14 -12.73
C GLU A 13 11.10 -3.05 -11.74
N TRP A 14 12.38 -3.31 -11.99
CA TRP A 14 13.27 -4.02 -11.06
C TRP A 14 13.28 -3.38 -9.67
N ILE A 15 13.28 -2.04 -9.60
CA ILE A 15 13.46 -1.28 -8.36
C ILE A 15 12.15 -1.21 -7.57
N MET A 16 11.02 -1.47 -8.24
CA MET A 16 9.72 -1.42 -7.58
C MET A 16 9.49 -2.70 -6.75
N PRO A 17 8.98 -2.59 -5.51
CA PRO A 17 8.52 -3.76 -4.80
C PRO A 17 7.40 -4.43 -5.62
N ARG A 18 7.43 -5.77 -5.68
CA ARG A 18 6.38 -6.51 -6.40
C ARG A 18 5.03 -6.22 -5.74
N PRO A 19 4.01 -5.82 -6.50
CA PRO A 19 2.68 -5.63 -5.93
C PRO A 19 2.15 -6.97 -5.44
N HIS A 20 1.53 -6.98 -4.26
CA HIS A 20 0.76 -8.13 -3.80
C HIS A 20 -0.49 -8.22 -4.68
N VAL A 21 -0.58 -9.27 -5.49
CA VAL A 21 -1.74 -9.52 -6.36
C VAL A 21 -2.94 -9.97 -5.53
N ASP A 22 -2.68 -10.65 -4.42
CA ASP A 22 -3.69 -11.17 -3.50
C ASP A 22 -3.67 -10.44 -2.15
N ALA A 23 -4.86 -10.19 -1.62
CA ALA A 23 -5.07 -9.59 -0.30
C ALA A 23 -4.55 -10.50 0.83
N HIS A 24 -4.65 -11.83 0.69
CA HIS A 24 -4.12 -12.74 1.71
C HIS A 24 -2.59 -12.67 1.79
N GLN A 25 -1.90 -12.67 0.65
CA GLN A 25 -0.44 -12.53 0.60
C GLN A 25 0.01 -11.20 1.24
N ARG A 26 -0.72 -10.12 0.97
CA ARG A 26 -0.49 -8.81 1.59
C ARG A 26 -0.68 -8.87 3.10
N PHE A 27 -1.75 -9.51 3.56
CA PHE A 27 -2.07 -9.65 4.99
C PHE A 27 -1.02 -10.48 5.74
N LEU A 28 -0.52 -11.56 5.14
CA LEU A 28 0.56 -12.36 5.75
C LEU A 28 1.87 -11.58 5.89
N THR A 29 2.14 -10.66 4.97
CA THR A 29 3.38 -9.88 4.95
C THR A 29 3.32 -8.66 5.88
N TYR A 30 2.21 -7.93 5.89
CA TYR A 30 2.09 -6.63 6.60
C TYR A 30 1.07 -6.62 7.74
N GLY A 31 0.29 -7.69 7.88
CA GLY A 31 -0.78 -7.77 8.86
C GLY A 31 -2.03 -6.94 8.48
N PRO A 32 -2.92 -6.70 9.47
CA PRO A 32 -4.14 -5.93 9.25
C PRO A 32 -3.86 -4.45 8.98
N VAL A 33 -4.68 -3.86 8.11
CA VAL A 33 -4.68 -2.40 7.88
C VAL A 33 -5.07 -1.69 9.16
N GLN A 34 -4.21 -0.78 9.61
CA GLN A 34 -4.49 0.06 10.77
C GLN A 34 -5.22 1.33 10.34
N PRO A 35 -6.19 1.82 11.13
CA PRO A 35 -6.78 3.13 10.90
C PRO A 35 -5.70 4.21 11.03
N MET A 36 -5.85 5.28 10.26
CA MET A 36 -4.94 6.43 10.32
C MET A 36 -5.03 7.13 11.67
N ASP A 37 -6.27 7.34 12.15
CA ASP A 37 -6.54 7.82 13.50
C ASP A 37 -6.46 6.66 14.47
N ARG A 38 -5.53 6.73 15.42
CA ARG A 38 -5.40 5.69 16.45
C ARG A 38 -6.45 5.91 17.53
N PRO A 39 -7.42 4.99 17.71
CA PRO A 39 -8.39 5.11 18.78
C PRO A 39 -7.67 5.04 20.13
N SER A 40 -8.00 5.97 21.02
CA SER A 40 -7.48 5.98 22.37
C SER A 40 -7.98 4.76 23.15
N PHE A 41 -7.38 4.47 24.30
CA PHE A 41 -7.78 3.33 25.13
C PHE A 41 -9.28 3.36 25.45
N TRP A 42 -9.80 4.55 25.78
CA TRP A 42 -11.21 4.77 26.08
C TRP A 42 -12.13 4.62 24.87
N ASP A 43 -11.68 4.99 23.66
CA ASP A 43 -12.47 4.85 22.44
C ASP A 43 -12.68 3.38 22.09
N ARG A 44 -11.64 2.55 22.30
CA ARG A 44 -11.71 1.09 22.14
C ARG A 44 -12.65 0.46 23.17
N LEU A 45 -12.60 0.91 24.42
CA LEU A 45 -13.39 0.34 25.51
C LEU A 45 -14.88 0.69 25.40
N LEU A 46 -15.20 1.91 24.98
CA LEU A 46 -16.58 2.41 24.90
C LEU A 46 -17.25 2.10 23.56
N GLY A 47 -16.57 1.41 22.64
CA GLY A 47 -17.13 1.00 21.35
C GLY A 47 -17.54 2.19 20.47
N ARG A 48 -16.90 3.35 20.66
CA ARG A 48 -17.20 4.56 19.90
C ARG A 48 -16.61 4.39 18.50
N ARG A 49 -17.43 3.87 17.59
CA ARG A 49 -17.17 3.84 16.16
C ARG A 49 -17.26 5.24 15.57
#